data_AF-A0A0W8E1Y7-F1
#
_entry.id   AF-A0A0W8E1Y7-F1
#
_cell.length_a   1.000
_cell.length_b   1.000
_cell.length_c   1.000
_cell.angle_alpha   90.00
_cell.angle_beta   90.00
_cell.angle_gamma   90.00
#
_symmetry.space_group_name_H-M   'P 1'
#
loop_
_entity.id
_entity.type
_entity.pdbx_description
1 polymer ?
#
loop_
_entity_poly.entity_id
_entity_poly.type
_entity_poly.pdbx_seq_one_letter_code
_entity_poly.pdbx_strand_id
1 'polypeptide(L)'
;MSVFEKAKELGQEIKRSQEYKEVRRAGQDIQDNADAQQIIQDIQTVQGQMEFAQNAGIPPTQEQIEEFNNVQSKMESNSLIQAYLKAQDDYSQLMQEVNKSISEEING
;
A
#
# COMPACT_ATOMS: atom_id res chain seq x y z
N MET A 1 27.88 5.74 -19.24
CA MET A 1 26.93 5.57 -18.12
C MET A 1 27.00 4.14 -17.63
N SER A 2 27.12 3.96 -16.31
CA SER A 2 27.00 2.69 -15.60
C SER A 2 25.53 2.27 -15.42
N VAL A 3 25.31 1.00 -15.09
CA VAL A 3 23.99 0.47 -14.72
C VAL A 3 23.38 1.24 -13.53
N PHE A 4 24.21 1.67 -12.57
CA PHE A 4 23.77 2.43 -11.41
C PHE A 4 23.32 3.85 -11.75
N GLU A 5 23.93 4.49 -12.75
CA GLU A 5 23.50 5.80 -13.24
C GLU A 5 22.14 5.69 -13.94
N LYS A 6 21.96 4.67 -14.80
CA LYS A 6 20.66 4.40 -15.44
C LYS A 6 19.56 4.10 -14.44
N ALA A 7 19.84 3.33 -13.39
CA ALA A 7 18.88 3.05 -12.33
C ALA A 7 18.45 4.32 -11.58
N LYS A 8 19.39 5.25 -11.32
CA LYS A 8 19.07 6.54 -10.68
C LYS A 8 18.20 7.41 -11.57
N GLU A 9 18.49 7.47 -12.88
CA GLU A 9 17.68 8.22 -13.84
C GLU A 9 16.26 7.64 -13.93
N LEU A 10 16.12 6.31 -14.04
CA LEU A 10 14.83 5.65 -14.01
C LEU A 10 14.05 5.98 -12.72
N GLY A 11 14.71 5.95 -11.56
CA GLY A 11 14.10 6.34 -10.29
C GLY A 11 13.65 7.81 -10.26
N GLN A 12 14.38 8.72 -10.92
CA GLN A 12 13.96 10.12 -11.05
C GLN A 12 12.73 10.27 -11.94
N GLU A 13 12.65 9.52 -13.03
CA GLU A 13 11.48 9.53 -13.91
C GLU A 13 10.25 8.91 -13.24
N ILE A 14 10.41 7.80 -12.51
CA ILE A 14 9.34 7.21 -11.68
C ILE A 14 8.85 8.24 -10.65
N LYS A 15 9.76 8.94 -9.96
CA LYS A 15 9.39 9.99 -9.00
C LYS A 15 8.60 11.14 -9.66
N ARG A 16 8.80 11.39 -10.95
CA ARG A 16 8.09 12.42 -11.73
C ARG A 16 6.76 11.92 -12.29
N SER A 17 6.51 10.62 -12.29
CA SER A 17 5.28 10.01 -12.79
C SER A 17 4.06 10.50 -12.01
N GLN A 18 2.90 10.45 -12.64
CA GLN A 18 1.67 10.89 -11.99
C GLN A 18 1.29 9.94 -10.85
N GLU A 19 1.45 8.63 -11.08
CA GLU A 19 1.15 7.55 -10.14
C GLU A 19 1.93 7.73 -8.83
N TYR A 20 3.24 8.00 -8.90
CA TYR A 20 4.03 8.27 -7.70
C TYR A 20 3.56 9.53 -6.97
N LYS A 21 3.27 10.61 -7.70
CA LYS A 21 2.78 11.86 -7.11
C LYS A 21 1.43 11.68 -6.42
N GLU A 22 0.52 10.91 -7.01
CA GLU A 22 -0.79 10.62 -6.43
C GLU A 22 -0.68 9.80 -5.15
N VAL A 23 0.19 8.78 -5.10
CA VAL A 23 0.45 8.03 -3.85
C VAL A 23 0.97 8.96 -2.76
N ARG A 24 1.93 9.84 -3.10
CA ARG A 24 2.49 10.80 -2.14
C ARG A 24 1.44 11.79 -1.64
N ARG A 25 0.57 12.29 -2.52
CA ARG A 25 -0.51 13.21 -2.18
C ARG A 25 -1.55 12.54 -1.29
N ALA A 26 -2.09 11.40 -1.70
CA ALA A 26 -3.09 10.67 -0.93
C ALA A 26 -2.55 10.21 0.44
N GLY A 27 -1.27 9.85 0.51
CA GLY A 27 -0.61 9.53 1.77
C GLY A 27 -0.50 10.74 2.71
N GLN A 28 -0.23 11.93 2.17
CA GLN A 28 -0.24 13.17 2.94
C GLN A 28 -1.67 13.52 3.41
N ASP A 29 -2.67 13.37 2.55
CA ASP A 29 -4.07 13.62 2.90
C ASP A 29 -4.54 12.72 4.06
N ILE A 30 -4.06 11.47 4.11
CA ILE A 30 -4.28 10.59 5.28
C ILE A 30 -3.53 11.12 6.51
N GLN A 31 -2.26 11.51 6.38
CA GLN A 31 -1.47 12.02 7.50
C GLN A 31 -2.07 13.29 8.14
N ASP A 32 -2.74 14.10 7.33
CA ASP A 32 -3.38 15.33 7.80
C ASP A 32 -4.80 15.10 8.34
N ASN A 33 -5.31 13.86 8.31
CA ASN A 33 -6.65 13.49 8.76
C ASN A 33 -6.61 12.48 9.91
N ALA A 34 -6.94 12.95 11.13
CA ALA A 34 -6.89 12.13 12.34
C ALA A 34 -7.80 10.88 12.28
N ASP A 35 -8.97 10.98 11.67
CA ASP A 35 -9.90 9.84 11.54
C ASP A 35 -9.32 8.74 10.63
N ALA A 36 -8.74 9.13 9.48
CA ALA A 36 -8.09 8.21 8.57
C ALA A 36 -6.85 7.56 9.21
N GLN A 37 -6.06 8.33 9.96
CA GLN A 37 -4.94 7.79 10.73
C GLN A 37 -5.39 6.76 11.76
N GLN A 38 -6.46 7.04 12.50
CA GLN A 38 -6.99 6.11 13.49
C GLN A 38 -7.43 4.80 12.84
N ILE A 39 -8.16 4.87 11.72
CA ILE A 39 -8.59 3.67 10.99
C ILE A 39 -7.39 2.84 10.53
N ILE A 40 -6.29 3.48 10.07
CA ILE A 40 -5.07 2.76 9.69
C ILE A 40 -4.37 2.10 10.90
N GLN A 41 -4.36 2.76 12.06
CA GLN A 41 -3.80 2.17 13.28
C GLN A 41 -4.64 0.99 13.77
N ASP A 42 -5.97 1.11 13.69
CA ASP A 42 -6.90 0.05 14.06
C ASP A 42 -6.66 -1.19 13.18
N ILE A 43 -6.56 -1.02 11.85
CA ILE A 43 -6.39 -2.19 10.96
C ILE A 43 -5.03 -2.87 11.19
N GLN A 44 -3.96 -2.11 11.41
CA GLN A 44 -2.64 -2.66 11.72
C GLN A 44 -2.65 -3.46 13.02
N THR A 45 -3.38 -2.97 14.02
CA THR A 45 -3.53 -3.65 15.30
C THR A 45 -4.25 -4.99 15.12
N VAL A 46 -5.40 -4.99 14.45
CA VAL A 46 -6.18 -6.22 14.27
C VAL A 46 -5.45 -7.21 13.36
N GLN A 47 -4.79 -6.75 12.29
CA GLN A 47 -3.97 -7.61 11.44
C GLN A 47 -2.83 -8.28 12.24
N GLY A 48 -2.12 -7.54 13.09
CA GLY A 48 -1.08 -8.11 13.94
C GLY A 48 -1.60 -9.17 14.92
N GLN A 49 -2.80 -8.96 15.48
CA GLN A 49 -3.45 -9.97 16.32
C GLN A 49 -3.81 -11.24 15.53
N MET A 50 -4.33 -11.09 14.32
CA MET A 50 -4.69 -12.20 13.43
C MET A 50 -3.45 -12.99 13.00
N GLU A 51 -2.36 -12.30 12.64
CA GLU A 51 -1.06 -12.92 12.32
C GLU A 51 -0.48 -13.67 13.51
N PHE A 52 -0.55 -13.10 14.72
CA PHE A 52 -0.11 -13.78 15.93
C PHE A 52 -0.90 -15.07 16.18
N ALA A 53 -2.23 -15.01 16.09
CA ALA A 53 -3.09 -16.17 16.28
C ALA A 53 -2.77 -17.28 15.26
N GLN A 54 -2.63 -16.91 13.98
CA GLN A 54 -2.26 -17.83 12.91
C GLN A 54 -0.90 -18.50 13.17
N ASN A 55 0.12 -17.72 13.55
CA ASN A 55 1.46 -18.23 13.86
C ASN A 55 1.49 -19.12 15.11
N ALA A 56 0.64 -18.83 16.09
CA ALA A 56 0.47 -19.65 17.30
C ALA A 56 -0.32 -20.94 17.04
N GLY A 57 -0.90 -21.12 15.85
CA GLY A 57 -1.80 -22.23 15.54
C GLY A 57 -3.14 -22.16 16.27
N ILE A 58 -3.52 -20.97 16.74
CA ILE A 58 -4.76 -20.72 17.47
C ILE A 58 -5.73 -20.01 16.52
N PRO A 59 -6.97 -20.49 16.36
CA PRO A 59 -7.95 -19.78 15.56
C PRO A 59 -8.28 -18.42 16.22
N PRO A 60 -8.44 -17.35 15.44
CA PRO A 60 -8.88 -16.07 15.97
C PRO A 60 -10.27 -16.18 16.58
N THR A 61 -10.53 -15.41 17.63
CA THR A 61 -11.83 -15.41 18.30
C THR A 61 -12.89 -14.74 17.45
N GLN A 62 -14.16 -15.02 17.74
CA GLN A 62 -15.29 -14.36 17.09
C GLN A 62 -15.23 -12.83 17.25
N GLU A 63 -14.84 -12.35 18.42
CA GLU A 63 -14.65 -10.92 18.71
C GLU A 63 -13.57 -10.30 17.83
N GLN A 64 -12.44 -10.98 17.63
CA GLN A 64 -11.36 -10.51 16.75
C GLN A 64 -11.80 -10.45 15.28
N ILE A 65 -12.59 -11.42 14.83
CA ILE A 65 -13.17 -11.44 13.48
C ILE A 65 -14.15 -10.27 13.31
N GLU A 66 -14.99 -10.00 14.31
CA GLU A 66 -15.93 -8.88 14.29
C GLU A 66 -15.21 -7.53 14.30
N GLU A 67 -14.17 -7.38 15.13
CA GLU A 67 -13.33 -6.18 15.16
C GLU A 67 -12.67 -5.94 13.78
N PHE A 68 -12.11 -6.98 13.17
CA PHE A 68 -11.53 -6.91 11.82
C PHE A 68 -12.55 -6.42 10.80
N ASN A 69 -13.73 -7.04 10.75
CA ASN A 69 -14.78 -6.68 9.80
C ASN A 69 -15.26 -5.23 10.00
N ASN A 70 -15.38 -4.79 11.25
CA ASN A 70 -15.78 -3.41 11.56
C ASN A 70 -14.74 -2.40 11.08
N VAL A 71 -13.45 -2.65 11.33
CA VAL A 71 -12.38 -1.77 10.88
C VAL A 71 -12.27 -1.78 9.35
N GLN A 72 -12.43 -2.94 8.72
CA GLN A 72 -12.48 -3.07 7.27
C GLN A 72 -13.61 -2.22 6.66
N SER A 73 -14.82 -2.25 7.25
CA SER A 73 -15.93 -1.42 6.78
C SER A 73 -15.65 0.09 6.93
N LYS A 74 -14.95 0.50 7.99
CA LYS A 74 -14.50 1.90 8.14
C LYS A 74 -13.48 2.29 7.06
N MET A 75 -12.57 1.39 6.68
CA MET A 75 -11.63 1.64 5.58
C MET A 75 -12.34 1.77 4.24
N GLU A 76 -13.33 0.90 3.97
CA GLU A 76 -14.12 0.92 2.73
C GLU A 76 -14.96 2.20 2.60
N SER A 77 -15.46 2.74 3.71
CA SER A 77 -16.25 3.96 3.74
C SER A 77 -15.44 5.26 3.80
N ASN A 78 -14.14 5.20 4.14
CA ASN A 78 -13.29 6.38 4.21
C ASN A 78 -12.69 6.72 2.83
N SER A 79 -13.12 7.84 2.26
CA SER A 79 -12.70 8.26 0.91
C SER A 79 -11.20 8.55 0.77
N LEU A 80 -10.51 8.99 1.83
CA LEU A 80 -9.07 9.26 1.79
C LEU A 80 -8.28 7.95 1.72
N ILE A 81 -8.71 6.96 2.50
CA ILE A 81 -8.14 5.62 2.46
C ILE A 81 -8.40 4.97 1.10
N GLN A 82 -9.61 5.06 0.57
CA GLN A 82 -9.92 4.53 -0.77
C GLN A 82 -9.09 5.22 -1.87
N ALA A 83 -8.92 6.54 -1.80
CA ALA A 83 -8.08 7.28 -2.74
C ALA A 83 -6.61 6.82 -2.68
N TYR A 84 -6.09 6.61 -1.47
CA TYR A 84 -4.73 6.10 -1.28
C TYR A 84 -4.57 4.67 -1.81
N LEU A 85 -5.50 3.76 -1.49
CA LEU A 85 -5.46 2.38 -1.97
C LEU A 85 -5.50 2.32 -3.50
N LYS A 86 -6.35 3.14 -4.13
CA LYS A 86 -6.37 3.26 -5.58
C LYS A 86 -5.04 3.78 -6.13
N ALA A 87 -4.49 4.86 -5.58
CA ALA A 87 -3.22 5.41 -6.03
C ALA A 87 -2.08 4.39 -5.89
N GLN A 88 -2.11 3.61 -4.80
CA GLN A 88 -1.12 2.56 -4.53
C GLN A 88 -1.21 1.42 -5.56
N ASP A 89 -2.42 1.03 -5.97
CA ASP A 89 -2.63 0.04 -7.03
C ASP A 89 -2.11 0.55 -8.39
N ASP A 90 -2.48 1.78 -8.77
CA ASP A 90 -2.04 2.41 -10.02
C ASP A 90 -0.48 2.49 -10.07
N TYR A 91 0.16 2.87 -8.95
CA TYR A 91 1.62 2.88 -8.84
C TYR A 91 2.24 1.48 -8.87
N SER A 92 1.60 0.48 -8.26
CA SER A 92 2.04 -0.91 -8.32
C SER A 92 2.04 -1.43 -9.76
N GLN A 93 0.99 -1.14 -10.52
CA GLN A 93 0.90 -1.51 -11.93
C GLN A 93 2.01 -0.86 -12.77
N LEU A 94 2.28 0.44 -12.57
CA LEU A 94 3.42 1.12 -13.20
C LEU A 94 4.74 0.39 -12.90
N MET A 95 5.00 0.07 -11.63
CA MET A 95 6.23 -0.61 -11.23
C MET A 95 6.33 -2.03 -11.80
N GLN A 96 5.21 -2.74 -11.92
CA GLN A 96 5.17 -4.06 -12.55
C GLN A 96 5.56 -3.98 -14.03
N GLU A 97 5.01 -3.03 -14.78
CA GLU A 97 5.37 -2.83 -16.19
C GLU A 97 6.84 -2.42 -16.34
N VAL A 98 7.35 -1.52 -15.49
CA VAL A 98 8.78 -1.16 -15.48
C VAL A 98 9.67 -2.38 -15.25
N ASN A 99 9.36 -3.19 -14.24
CA ASN A 99 10.14 -4.39 -13.91
C ASN A 99 10.06 -5.43 -15.02
N LYS A 100 8.90 -5.55 -15.67
CA LYS A 100 8.69 -6.44 -16.82
C LYS A 100 9.54 -6.00 -18.00
N SER A 101 9.53 -4.74 -18.39
CA SER A 101 10.36 -4.22 -19.49
C SER A 101 11.86 -4.45 -19.23
N ILE A 102 12.33 -4.26 -18.00
CA ILE A 102 13.72 -4.56 -17.62
C ILE A 102 14.01 -6.06 -17.76
N SER A 103 13.10 -6.90 -17.28
CA SER A 103 13.27 -8.36 -17.30
C SER A 103 13.25 -8.92 -18.72
N GLU A 104 12.39 -8.38 -19.59
CA GLU A 104 12.34 -8.75 -21.01
C GLU A 104 13.67 -8.46 -21.71
N GLU A 105 14.27 -7.29 -21.49
CA GLU A 105 15.56 -6.93 -22.10
C GLU A 105 16.75 -7.74 -21.53
N ILE A 106 16.65 -8.22 -20.28
CA ILE A 106 17.69 -9.08 -19.68
C ILE A 106 17.65 -10.50 -20.26
N ASN A 107 16.45 -11.01 -20.56
CA ASN A 107 16.24 -12.42 -20.94
C ASN A 107 16.04 -12.64 -22.46
N GLY A 108 15.88 -11.57 -23.24
CA GLY A 108 15.80 -11.58 -24.71
C GLY A 108 17.16 -11.68 -25.37
#